data_AF-A0A7V5DCS3-F1
#
_entry.id   AF-A0A7V5DCS3-F1
#
_cell.length_a   1.000
_cell.length_b   1.000
_cell.length_c   1.000
_cell.angle_alpha   90.00
_cell.angle_beta   90.00
_cell.angle_gamma   90.00
#
_symmetry.space_group_name_H-M   'P 1'
#
loop_
_entity.id
_entity.type
_entity.pdbx_description
1 polymer ?
#
loop_
_entity_poly.entity_id
_entity_poly.type
_entity_poly.pdbx_seq_one_letter_code
_entity_poly.pdbx_strand_id
1 'polypeptide(L)'
;MDKRQSLIFQLEIVWWVVTALVAWAVLYPIRKAMHVWPFEWWNIAYIVVLITLSRYIFLLKHTFLAPKQPIKLALLLLMIPLTFVLVDGLHGFMTYIEENTWESLTGHLPPANKKSIEDYIWTEMLFFGAGSIVAAPVFAGRMLLSLWRTHNRGTA
;
A
#
# COMPACT_ATOMS: atom_id res chain seq x y z
N MET A 1 -21.28 -6.10 22.94
CA MET A 1 -20.78 -5.37 21.75
C MET A 1 -21.98 -5.06 20.86
N ASP A 2 -22.19 -3.79 20.52
CA ASP A 2 -23.24 -3.41 19.58
C ASP A 2 -23.08 -4.17 18.26
N LYS A 3 -24.20 -4.67 17.71
CA LYS A 3 -24.22 -5.47 16.47
C LYS A 3 -23.47 -4.77 15.32
N ARG A 4 -23.53 -3.43 15.27
CA ARG A 4 -22.78 -2.59 14.33
C ARG A 4 -21.26 -2.64 14.54
N GLN A 5 -20.77 -2.63 15.78
CA GLN A 5 -19.34 -2.69 16.06
C GLN A 5 -18.75 -4.07 15.73
N SER A 6 -19.51 -5.14 15.96
CA SER A 6 -19.11 -6.50 15.57
C SER A 6 -18.94 -6.62 14.06
N LEU A 7 -19.86 -6.05 13.26
CA LEU A 7 -19.77 -6.06 11.79
C LEU A 7 -18.56 -5.28 11.26
N ILE A 8 -18.26 -4.10 11.84
CA ILE A 8 -17.09 -3.32 11.44
C ILE A 8 -15.80 -4.07 11.77
N PHE A 9 -15.76 -4.75 12.92
CA PHE A 9 -14.60 -5.56 13.33
C PHE A 9 -14.39 -6.78 12.42
N GLN A 10 -15.47 -7.49 12.06
CA GLN A 10 -15.39 -8.59 11.10
C GLN A 10 -14.90 -8.11 9.72
N LEU A 11 -15.41 -6.97 9.25
CA LEU A 11 -14.97 -6.37 8.00
C LEU A 11 -13.48 -6.03 8.04
N GLU A 12 -12.98 -5.48 9.15
CA GLU A 12 -11.57 -5.16 9.35
C GLU A 12 -10.70 -6.43 9.24
N ILE A 13 -11.07 -7.51 9.93
CA ILE A 13 -10.36 -8.79 9.88
C ILE A 13 -10.35 -9.36 8.46
N VAL A 14 -11.50 -9.36 7.79
CA VAL A 14 -11.60 -9.87 6.41
C VAL A 14 -10.66 -9.10 5.49
N TRP A 15 -10.59 -7.77 5.61
CA TRP A 15 -9.66 -6.97 4.83
C TRP A 15 -8.20 -7.25 5.14
N TRP A 16 -7.82 -7.46 6.41
CA TRP A 16 -6.46 -7.86 6.75
C TRP A 16 -6.07 -9.23 6.19
N VAL A 17 -7.01 -10.18 6.19
CA VAL A 17 -6.81 -11.49 5.55
C VAL A 17 -6.63 -11.34 4.04
N VAL A 18 -7.46 -10.52 3.38
CA VAL A 18 -7.31 -10.24 1.94
C VAL A 18 -5.97 -9.59 1.65
N THR A 19 -5.54 -8.60 2.44
CA THR A 19 -4.22 -7.97 2.30
C THR A 19 -3.08 -8.98 2.42
N ALA A 20 -3.15 -9.86 3.43
CA ALA A 20 -2.14 -10.89 3.63
C ALA A 20 -2.10 -11.88 2.46
N LEU A 21 -3.27 -12.26 1.94
CA LEU A 21 -3.39 -13.16 0.79
C LEU A 21 -2.81 -12.53 -0.47
N VAL A 22 -3.12 -11.26 -0.74
CA VAL A 22 -2.56 -10.53 -1.89
C VAL A 22 -1.05 -10.38 -1.75
N ALA A 23 -0.55 -9.96 -0.59
CA ALA A 23 0.89 -9.84 -0.33
C ALA A 23 1.60 -11.18 -0.57
N TRP A 24 1.04 -12.27 -0.05
CA TRP A 24 1.59 -13.61 -0.26
C TRP A 24 1.56 -14.01 -1.74
N ALA A 25 0.45 -13.82 -2.44
CA ALA A 25 0.30 -14.20 -3.84
C ALA A 25 1.29 -13.44 -4.75
N VAL A 26 1.52 -12.16 -4.45
CA VAL A 26 2.41 -11.29 -5.23
C VAL A 26 3.88 -11.59 -4.95
N LEU A 27 4.25 -11.86 -3.69
CA LEU A 27 5.63 -12.19 -3.29
C LEU A 27 6.03 -13.63 -3.59
N TYR A 28 5.07 -14.55 -3.70
CA TYR A 28 5.32 -15.97 -3.97
C TYR A 28 6.23 -16.22 -5.19
N PRO A 29 5.95 -15.67 -6.39
CA PRO A 29 6.83 -15.85 -7.54
C PRO A 29 8.24 -15.26 -7.33
N ILE A 30 8.35 -14.14 -6.60
CA ILE A 30 9.63 -13.46 -6.30
C ILE A 30 10.49 -14.34 -5.40
N ARG A 31 9.92 -14.86 -4.30
CA ARG A 31 10.61 -15.75 -3.35
C ARG A 31 10.99 -17.09 -3.96
N LYS A 32 10.23 -17.57 -4.94
CA LYS A 32 10.55 -18.80 -5.66
C LYS A 32 11.69 -18.59 -6.66
N ALA A 33 11.78 -17.40 -7.25
CA ALA A 33 12.78 -17.07 -8.26
C ALA A 33 14.13 -16.64 -7.66
N MET A 34 14.12 -15.92 -6.53
CA MET A 34 15.33 -15.33 -5.94
C MET A 34 15.67 -15.94 -4.58
N HIS A 35 16.96 -16.15 -4.33
CA HIS A 35 17.47 -16.64 -3.05
C HIS A 35 17.40 -15.58 -1.95
N VAL A 36 17.68 -14.32 -2.30
CA VAL A 36 17.63 -13.18 -1.38
C VAL A 36 17.05 -11.98 -2.12
N TRP A 37 15.98 -11.38 -1.59
CA TRP A 37 15.34 -10.21 -2.17
C TRP A 37 15.50 -8.98 -1.24
N PRO A 38 16.33 -7.98 -1.60
CA PRO A 38 16.60 -6.85 -0.71
C PRO A 38 15.40 -5.92 -0.48
N PHE A 39 14.44 -5.87 -1.42
CA PHE A 39 13.28 -4.96 -1.34
C PHE A 39 12.01 -5.63 -0.82
N GLU A 40 12.12 -6.79 -0.16
CA GLU A 40 10.96 -7.54 0.31
C GLU A 40 10.08 -6.72 1.27
N TRP A 41 10.72 -6.01 2.21
CA TRP A 41 10.02 -5.18 3.17
C TRP A 41 9.29 -3.99 2.52
N TRP A 42 9.95 -3.34 1.55
CA TRP A 42 9.35 -2.25 0.79
C TRP A 42 8.16 -2.73 -0.02
N ASN A 43 8.27 -3.91 -0.62
CA ASN A 43 7.19 -4.46 -1.40
C ASN A 43 5.95 -4.79 -0.55
N ILE A 44 6.16 -5.47 0.60
CA ILE A 44 5.09 -5.68 1.58
C ILE A 44 4.46 -4.35 2.00
N ALA A 45 5.28 -3.34 2.30
CA ALA A 45 4.81 -2.02 2.70
C ALA A 45 3.92 -1.39 1.62
N TYR A 46 4.31 -1.42 0.34
CA TYR A 46 3.50 -0.88 -0.75
C TYR A 46 2.16 -1.57 -0.91
N ILE A 47 2.14 -2.90 -0.87
CA ILE A 47 0.89 -3.68 -0.97
C ILE A 47 -0.04 -3.34 0.20
N VAL A 48 0.48 -3.37 1.43
CA VAL A 48 -0.30 -3.08 2.63
C VAL A 48 -0.82 -1.65 2.61
N VAL A 49 0.01 -0.66 2.28
CA VAL A 49 -0.37 0.74 2.23
C VAL A 49 -1.40 0.99 1.13
N LEU A 50 -1.19 0.47 -0.08
CA LEU A 50 -2.14 0.65 -1.18
C LEU A 50 -3.51 0.07 -0.83
N ILE A 51 -3.58 -1.17 -0.32
CA ILE A 51 -4.85 -1.81 0.02
C ILE A 51 -5.52 -1.08 1.19
N THR A 52 -4.75 -0.73 2.22
CA THR A 52 -5.27 -0.04 3.41
C THR A 52 -5.81 1.35 3.07
N LEU A 53 -5.05 2.14 2.31
CA LEU A 53 -5.48 3.48 1.89
C LEU A 53 -6.63 3.40 0.91
N SER A 54 -6.62 2.48 -0.06
CA SER A 54 -7.74 2.29 -1.00
C SER A 54 -9.02 1.93 -0.26
N ARG A 55 -8.94 1.01 0.72
CA ARG A 55 -10.05 0.67 1.60
C ARG A 55 -10.56 1.89 2.35
N TYR A 56 -9.68 2.67 2.98
CA TYR A 56 -10.09 3.86 3.73
C TYR A 56 -10.57 4.99 2.83
N ILE A 57 -10.11 5.06 1.58
CA ILE A 57 -10.70 5.90 0.56
C ILE A 57 -12.14 5.41 0.42
N PHE A 58 -12.42 4.27 -0.21
CA PHE A 58 -13.79 3.90 -0.57
C PHE A 58 -14.75 3.72 0.63
N LEU A 59 -14.31 3.08 1.71
CA LEU A 59 -15.14 2.70 2.86
C LEU A 59 -15.08 3.67 4.05
N LEU A 60 -14.55 4.90 3.89
CA LEU A 60 -14.41 5.88 4.98
C LEU A 60 -15.67 6.04 5.86
N LYS A 61 -16.87 5.97 5.26
CA LYS A 61 -18.16 6.12 5.95
C LYS A 61 -18.50 4.95 6.88
N HIS A 62 -17.84 3.80 6.73
CA HIS A 62 -18.13 2.56 7.43
C HIS A 62 -17.01 2.19 8.42
N THR A 63 -15.94 2.99 8.48
CA THR A 63 -14.82 2.81 9.40
C THR A 63 -15.07 3.55 10.72
N PHE A 64 -14.47 3.06 11.81
CA PHE A 64 -14.44 3.71 13.13
C PHE A 64 -13.91 5.16 13.14
N LEU A 65 -13.32 5.63 12.04
CA LEU A 65 -12.82 7.00 11.84
C LEU A 65 -13.92 8.05 11.67
N ALA A 66 -15.17 7.65 11.38
CA ALA A 66 -16.24 8.59 11.04
C ALA A 66 -16.52 9.67 12.12
N PRO A 67 -16.63 9.36 13.43
CA PRO A 67 -16.96 10.37 14.45
C PRO A 67 -15.76 11.09 15.09
N LYS A 68 -14.52 10.62 14.91
CA LYS A 68 -13.35 11.15 15.65
C LYS A 68 -12.55 12.16 14.83
N GLN A 69 -12.96 13.43 14.87
CA GLN A 69 -12.29 14.54 14.19
C GLN A 69 -10.77 14.67 14.45
N PRO A 70 -10.22 14.52 15.68
CA PRO A 70 -8.78 14.69 15.90
C PRO A 70 -7.94 13.61 15.19
N ILE A 71 -8.48 12.40 15.03
CA ILE A 71 -7.80 11.31 14.32
C ILE A 71 -7.71 11.62 12.81
N LYS A 72 -8.76 12.21 12.22
CA LYS A 72 -8.74 12.62 10.81
C LYS A 72 -7.67 13.68 10.55
N LEU A 73 -7.50 14.64 11.47
CA LEU A 73 -6.49 15.68 11.35
C LEU A 73 -5.07 15.11 11.49
N ALA A 74 -4.84 14.24 12.49
CA ALA A 74 -3.56 13.57 12.67
C ALA A 74 -3.17 12.72 11.44
N LEU A 75 -4.12 11.97 10.89
CA LEU A 75 -3.90 11.17 9.68
C LEU A 75 -3.62 12.06 8.46
N LEU A 76 -4.29 13.21 8.34
CA LEU A 76 -4.05 14.14 7.24
C LEU A 76 -2.62 14.66 7.27
N LEU A 77 -2.14 15.04 8.45
CA LEU A 77 -0.75 15.46 8.63
C LEU A 77 0.22 14.31 8.34
N LEU A 78 -0.11 13.08 8.76
CA LEU A 78 0.71 11.88 8.55
C LEU A 78 0.82 11.48 7.07
N MET A 79 -0.16 11.79 6.22
CA MET A 79 -0.10 11.44 4.80
C MET A 79 1.05 12.15 4.07
N ILE A 80 1.47 13.33 4.54
CA ILE A 80 2.59 14.08 3.95
C ILE A 80 3.91 13.30 4.11
N PRO A 81 4.41 13.03 5.34
CA PRO A 81 5.66 12.27 5.51
C PRO A 81 5.54 10.85 4.95
N LEU A 82 4.36 10.22 5.04
CA LEU A 82 4.14 8.90 4.43
C LEU A 82 4.41 8.93 2.92
N THR A 83 3.90 9.93 2.20
CA THR A 83 4.12 10.05 0.76
C THR A 83 5.61 10.17 0.44
N PHE A 84 6.36 10.99 1.19
CA PHE A 84 7.81 11.12 0.99
C PHE A 84 8.56 9.80 1.23
N VAL A 85 8.22 9.06 2.30
CA VAL A 85 8.83 7.76 2.59
C VAL A 85 8.57 6.74 1.47
N LEU A 86 7.36 6.72 0.92
CA LEU A 86 7.01 5.83 -0.20
C LEU A 86 7.73 6.21 -1.50
N VAL A 87 7.88 7.51 -1.77
CA VAL A 87 8.65 8.00 -2.92
C VAL A 87 10.12 7.61 -2.79
N ASP A 88 10.71 7.81 -1.61
CA ASP A 88 12.10 7.49 -1.32
C ASP A 88 12.38 5.99 -1.47
N GLY A 89 11.51 5.14 -0.93
CA GLY A 89 11.63 3.69 -1.10
C GLY A 89 11.56 3.25 -2.57
N LEU A 90 10.72 3.88 -3.39
CA LEU A 90 10.54 3.49 -4.79
C LEU A 90 11.73 3.98 -5.62
N HIS A 91 12.21 5.19 -5.33
CA HIS A 91 13.42 5.73 -5.91
C HIS A 91 14.63 4.85 -5.58
N GLY A 92 14.79 4.42 -4.31
CA GLY A 92 15.84 3.51 -3.89
C GLY A 92 15.82 2.16 -4.64
N PHE A 93 14.64 1.62 -4.93
CA PHE A 93 14.51 0.44 -5.80
C PHE A 93 14.99 0.71 -7.23
N MET A 94 14.55 1.80 -7.86
CA MET A 94 14.95 2.14 -9.23
C MET A 94 16.46 2.36 -9.33
N THR A 95 17.03 3.16 -8.42
CA THR A 95 18.49 3.41 -8.36
C THR A 95 19.27 2.11 -8.16
N TYR A 96 18.80 1.21 -7.29
CA TYR A 96 19.48 -0.07 -7.08
C TYR A 96 19.55 -0.91 -8.36
N ILE A 97 18.46 -0.99 -9.11
CA ILE A 97 18.40 -1.73 -10.38
C ILE A 97 19.30 -1.08 -11.43
N GLU A 98 19.34 0.26 -11.48
CA GLU A 98 20.23 0.99 -12.38
C GLU A 98 21.71 0.78 -12.05
N GLU A 99 22.07 0.77 -10.76
CA GLU A 99 23.46 0.62 -10.30
C GLU A 99 23.97 -0.83 -10.37
N ASN A 100 23.17 -1.79 -9.90
CA ASN A 100 23.60 -3.18 -9.74
C ASN A 100 23.18 -4.09 -10.91
N THR A 101 22.32 -3.58 -11.80
CA THR A 101 21.70 -4.34 -12.89
C THR A 101 20.90 -5.56 -12.40
N TRP A 102 19.96 -6.04 -13.20
CA TRP A 102 19.23 -7.28 -12.91
C TRP A 102 20.12 -8.52 -12.80
N GLU A 103 21.28 -8.52 -13.48
CA GLU A 103 22.22 -9.66 -13.50
C GLU A 103 22.64 -10.12 -12.10
N SER A 104 22.82 -9.18 -11.17
CA SER A 104 23.19 -9.48 -9.78
C SER A 104 22.11 -10.25 -9.01
N LEU A 105 20.85 -10.12 -9.43
CA LEU A 105 19.68 -10.70 -8.79
C LEU A 105 19.15 -11.94 -9.51
N THR A 106 19.23 -11.97 -10.83
CA THR A 106 18.61 -12.99 -11.69
C THR A 106 19.61 -13.79 -12.52
N GLY A 107 20.92 -13.54 -12.36
CA GLY A 107 21.98 -14.21 -13.13
C GLY A 107 22.03 -15.73 -12.95
N HIS A 108 21.50 -16.27 -11.84
CA HIS A 108 21.38 -17.72 -11.61
C HIS A 108 20.19 -18.38 -12.33
N LEU A 109 19.28 -17.59 -12.92
CA LEU A 109 18.08 -18.11 -13.56
C LEU A 109 18.34 -18.49 -15.04
N PRO A 110 17.62 -19.52 -15.56
CA PRO A 110 17.67 -19.84 -16.98
C PRO A 110 17.24 -18.64 -17.85
N PRO A 111 17.88 -18.41 -19.02
CA PRO A 111 17.58 -17.27 -19.88
C PRO A 111 16.10 -17.12 -20.26
N ALA A 112 15.39 -18.25 -20.39
CA ALA A 112 13.97 -18.28 -20.73
C ALA A 112 13.06 -17.66 -19.64
N ASN A 113 13.44 -17.76 -18.36
CA ASN A 113 12.62 -17.28 -17.24
C ASN A 113 13.11 -15.93 -16.70
N LYS A 114 14.38 -15.60 -16.95
CA LYS A 114 15.05 -14.41 -16.43
C LYS A 114 14.29 -13.12 -16.76
N LYS A 115 14.07 -12.84 -18.06
CA LYS A 115 13.36 -11.64 -18.50
C LYS A 115 11.93 -11.56 -17.95
N SER A 116 11.21 -12.68 -17.91
CA SER A 116 9.84 -12.70 -17.40
C SER A 116 9.75 -12.35 -15.92
N ILE A 117 10.76 -12.74 -15.12
CA ILE A 117 10.80 -12.46 -13.69
C ILE A 117 11.21 -11.01 -13.44
N GLU A 118 12.17 -10.48 -14.21
CA GLU A 118 12.58 -9.08 -14.16
C GLU A 118 11.40 -8.15 -14.50
N ASP A 119 10.70 -8.42 -15.60
CA ASP A 119 9.52 -7.66 -16.03
C ASP A 119 8.40 -7.73 -15.00
N TYR A 120 8.21 -8.91 -14.37
CA TYR A 120 7.25 -9.09 -13.29
C TYR A 120 7.58 -8.21 -12.08
N ILE A 121 8.80 -8.31 -11.54
CA ILE A 121 9.23 -7.55 -10.36
C ILE A 121 9.16 -6.04 -10.63
N TRP A 122 9.63 -5.61 -11.80
CA TRP A 122 9.57 -4.20 -12.19
C TRP A 122 8.14 -3.67 -12.22
N THR A 123 7.24 -4.39 -12.91
CA THR A 123 5.84 -3.98 -13.05
C THR A 123 5.12 -3.97 -11.71
N GLU A 124 5.38 -4.99 -10.90
CA GLU A 124 4.79 -5.20 -9.59
C GLU A 124 5.21 -4.10 -8.60
N MET A 125 6.52 -3.84 -8.48
CA MET A 125 7.06 -2.75 -7.66
C MET A 125 6.56 -1.37 -8.11
N LEU A 126 6.49 -1.11 -9.42
CA LEU A 126 5.96 0.16 -9.93
C LEU A 126 4.45 0.29 -9.67
N PHE A 127 3.68 -0.78 -9.88
CA PHE A 127 2.23 -0.75 -9.68
C PHE A 127 1.87 -0.50 -8.22
N PHE A 128 2.42 -1.29 -7.29
CA PHE A 128 2.15 -1.14 -5.86
C PHE A 128 2.80 0.12 -5.30
N GLY A 129 4.03 0.43 -5.71
CA GLY A 129 4.77 1.63 -5.32
C GLY A 129 4.05 2.90 -5.74
N ALA A 130 3.88 3.13 -7.04
CA ALA A 130 3.19 4.32 -7.56
C ALA A 130 1.74 4.40 -7.08
N GLY A 131 1.03 3.25 -7.04
CA GLY A 131 -0.32 3.18 -6.52
C GLY A 131 -0.40 3.67 -5.07
N SER A 132 0.50 3.22 -4.19
CA SER A 132 0.52 3.63 -2.79
C SER A 132 0.86 5.11 -2.62
N ILE A 133 1.80 5.63 -3.43
CA ILE A 133 2.20 7.04 -3.46
C ILE A 133 1.02 7.93 -3.86
N VAL A 134 0.21 7.52 -4.85
CA VAL A 134 -0.99 8.26 -5.27
C VAL A 134 -2.13 8.11 -4.27
N ALA A 135 -2.28 6.95 -3.63
CA ALA A 135 -3.34 6.70 -2.65
C ALA A 135 -3.23 7.62 -1.41
N ALA A 136 -2.03 7.97 -0.97
CA ALA A 136 -1.81 8.84 0.19
C ALA A 136 -2.40 10.27 0.04
N PRO A 137 -2.09 11.06 -1.00
CA PRO A 137 -2.69 12.38 -1.21
C PRO A 137 -4.18 12.29 -1.55
N VAL A 138 -4.62 11.26 -2.28
CA VAL A 138 -6.06 11.03 -2.56
C VAL A 138 -6.82 10.79 -1.25
N PHE A 139 -6.26 10.00 -0.34
CA PHE A 139 -6.83 9.78 0.98
C PHE A 139 -6.85 11.07 1.82
N ALA A 140 -5.76 11.84 1.82
CA ALA A 140 -5.70 13.14 2.49
C ALA A 140 -6.81 14.09 1.99
N GLY A 141 -6.96 14.22 0.67
CA GLY A 141 -8.01 15.04 0.06
C GLY A 141 -9.41 14.56 0.44
N ARG A 142 -9.64 13.24 0.45
CA ARG A 142 -10.93 12.68 0.88
C ARG A 142 -11.23 12.95 2.35
N MET A 143 -10.23 12.92 3.24
CA MET A 143 -10.39 13.29 4.63
C MET A 143 -10.72 14.77 4.81
N LEU A 144 -10.06 15.65 4.05
CA LEU A 144 -10.36 17.09 4.06
C LEU A 144 -11.83 17.35 3.69
N LEU A 145 -12.33 16.70 2.63
CA LEU A 145 -13.74 16.76 2.23
C LEU A 145 -14.68 16.24 3.32
N SER A 146 -14.30 15.19 4.05
CA SER A 146 -15.09 14.69 5.17
C SER A 146 -15.18 15.71 6.31
N LEU A 147 -14.05 16.33 6.69
CA LEU A 147 -14.01 17.35 7.74
C LEU A 147 -14.84 18.58 7.36
N TRP A 148 -14.72 19.05 6.12
CA TRP A 148 -15.47 20.19 5.62
C TRP A 148 -16.99 19.94 5.64
N ARG A 149 -17.44 18.73 5.28
CA ARG A 149 -18.88 18.37 5.33
C ARG A 149 -19.39 18.34 6.77
N THR A 150 -18.63 17.79 7.71
CA THR A 150 -19.04 17.74 9.12
C THR A 150 -19.15 19.14 9.72
N HIS A 151 -18.20 20.04 9.41
CA HIS A 151 -18.23 21.42 9.92
C HIS A 151 -19.31 22.28 9.24
N ASN A 152 -19.50 22.16 7.93
CA ASN A 152 -20.36 23.08 7.18
C ASN A 152 -21.83 22.61 7.06
N ARG A 153 -22.11 21.31 7.26
CA ARG A 153 -23.46 20.74 7.09
C ARG A 153 -24.02 20.05 8.34
N GLY A 154 -23.29 20.04 9.45
CA GLY A 154 -23.72 19.42 10.72
C GLY A 154 -24.06 17.92 10.63
N THR A 155 -23.71 17.26 9.52
CA THR A 155 -23.99 15.85 9.25
C THR A 155 -22.69 15.07 9.28
N ALA A 156 -22.61 14.10 10.20
CA ALA A 156 -21.47 13.22 10.41
C ALA A 156 -21.36 12.15 9.31
#